data_AF-A0A4Y9YQC5-F1
#
_entry.id   AF-A0A4Y9YQC5-F1
#
_cell.length_a   1.000
_cell.length_b   1.000
_cell.length_c   1.000
_cell.angle_alpha   90.00
_cell.angle_beta   90.00
_cell.angle_gamma   90.00
#
_symmetry.space_group_name_H-M   'P 1'
#
loop_
_entity.id
_entity.type
_entity.pdbx_description
1 polymer ?
#
loop_
_entity_poly.entity_id
_entity_poly.type
_entity_poly.pdbx_seq_one_letter_code
_entity_poly.pdbx_strand_id
1 'polypeptide(L)'
;MLPYAVLAALLPALVIAQDGSVSGPTSSSSAAGYSCDASKCKLPNCNCASPSPPGGLQPSEVPQFVVFTADDAIQSYTIDSVNQFLAHRKNPNGCVPRMTYYTSINYTNMSMVTDWFVAGNEIADHTMTHVGTPPDDEVDGNLIALNALAGIPLSSIIGFRAPFLNYSVDTLKHLYAAKFTYDSSASAAIPVTENGTDAYWPYTLDNGMANDCLQVDGICKGEPKLPGFWEVPMYAFFDSRGQNGVHLMDPWL
;
A
#
# COMPACT_ATOMS: atom_id res chain seq x y z
N MET A 1 -0.73 29.37 -58.56
CA MET A 1 -0.20 28.30 -57.68
C MET A 1 -0.19 28.85 -56.26
N LEU A 2 -1.22 28.54 -55.48
CA LEU A 2 -1.42 29.01 -54.11
C LEU A 2 -0.91 27.92 -53.15
N PRO A 3 -0.18 28.24 -52.08
CA PRO A 3 0.32 27.21 -51.16
C PRO A 3 -0.81 26.74 -50.25
N TYR A 4 -0.88 25.42 -50.05
CA TYR A 4 -1.80 24.77 -49.13
C TYR A 4 -1.42 25.12 -47.68
N ALA A 5 -2.31 25.80 -46.97
CA ALA A 5 -2.25 25.96 -45.53
C ALA A 5 -2.75 24.65 -44.88
N VAL A 6 -1.85 23.95 -44.18
CA VAL A 6 -2.20 22.80 -43.34
C VAL A 6 -2.76 23.35 -42.02
N LEU A 7 -4.07 23.21 -41.82
CA LEU A 7 -4.73 23.52 -40.57
C LEU A 7 -4.48 22.36 -39.60
N ALA A 8 -3.51 22.53 -38.68
CA ALA A 8 -3.31 21.59 -37.58
C ALA A 8 -4.46 21.75 -36.57
N ALA A 9 -5.42 20.83 -36.60
CA ALA A 9 -6.45 20.74 -35.59
C ALA A 9 -5.82 20.23 -34.27
N LEU A 10 -5.61 21.15 -33.32
CA LEU A 10 -5.34 20.81 -31.93
C LEU A 10 -6.61 20.20 -31.33
N LEU A 11 -6.68 18.87 -31.33
CA LEU A 11 -7.65 18.13 -30.50
C LEU A 11 -7.27 18.36 -29.03
N PRO A 12 -8.19 18.84 -28.18
CA PRO A 12 -7.93 18.90 -26.75
C PRO A 12 -7.79 17.46 -26.26
N ALA A 13 -6.65 17.14 -25.65
CA ALA A 13 -6.50 15.92 -24.88
C ALA A 13 -7.54 16.00 -23.75
N LEU A 14 -8.58 15.18 -23.85
CA LEU A 14 -9.50 14.92 -22.74
C LEU A 14 -8.65 14.35 -21.61
N VAL A 15 -8.41 15.16 -20.58
CA VAL A 15 -7.97 14.66 -19.28
C VAL A 15 -9.14 13.86 -18.74
N ILE A 16 -9.12 12.54 -18.95
CA ILE A 16 -10.03 11.63 -18.27
C ILE A 16 -9.52 11.55 -16.84
N ALA A 17 -10.28 12.13 -15.90
CA ALA A 17 -10.10 11.81 -14.50
C ALA A 17 -10.37 10.31 -14.34
N GLN A 18 -9.35 9.59 -13.88
CA GLN A 18 -9.38 8.15 -13.69
C GLN A 18 -10.10 7.86 -12.37
N ASP A 19 -11.42 7.86 -12.41
CA ASP A 19 -12.21 7.30 -11.31
C ASP A 19 -11.86 5.81 -11.19
N GLY A 20 -11.65 5.34 -9.95
CA GLY A 20 -11.19 3.98 -9.66
C GLY A 20 -12.01 2.87 -10.34
N SER A 21 -11.38 1.70 -10.51
CA SER A 21 -12.03 0.51 -11.07
C SER A 21 -13.34 0.19 -10.36
N VAL A 22 -14.41 -0.12 -11.11
CA VAL A 22 -15.75 -0.45 -10.57
C VAL A 22 -15.77 -1.78 -9.79
N SER A 23 -14.68 -2.55 -9.85
CA SER A 23 -14.43 -3.77 -9.08
C SER A 23 -13.00 -3.80 -8.55
N GLY A 24 -12.81 -4.13 -7.27
CA GLY A 24 -11.48 -4.34 -6.68
C GLY A 24 -11.11 -5.83 -6.56
N PRO A 25 -9.81 -6.15 -6.39
CA PRO A 25 -9.37 -7.47 -5.96
C PRO A 25 -10.08 -7.88 -4.67
N THR A 26 -10.65 -9.09 -4.62
CA THR A 26 -11.41 -9.57 -3.46
C THR A 26 -10.88 -10.91 -2.97
N SER A 27 -11.20 -11.23 -1.71
CA SER A 27 -11.07 -12.57 -1.16
C SER A 27 -12.44 -13.25 -1.01
N SER A 28 -12.45 -14.53 -0.65
CA SER A 28 -13.63 -15.19 -0.09
C SER A 28 -13.16 -16.22 0.94
N SER A 29 -14.00 -16.59 1.89
CA SER A 29 -13.61 -17.59 2.91
C SER A 29 -13.12 -18.90 2.29
N SER A 30 -13.79 -19.35 1.22
CA SER A 30 -13.38 -20.53 0.47
C SER A 30 -12.05 -20.30 -0.26
N ALA A 31 -11.87 -19.20 -0.99
CA ALA A 31 -10.62 -18.90 -1.70
C ALA A 31 -9.43 -18.72 -0.77
N ALA A 32 -9.63 -18.00 0.35
CA ALA A 32 -8.62 -17.83 1.38
C ALA A 32 -8.17 -19.17 1.95
N GLY A 33 -9.11 -20.04 2.33
CA GLY A 33 -8.77 -21.29 3.02
C GLY A 33 -7.85 -21.03 4.23
N TYR A 34 -7.98 -19.86 4.85
CA TYR A 34 -7.09 -19.38 5.90
C TYR A 34 -7.42 -20.06 7.23
N SER A 35 -6.40 -20.49 7.94
CA SER A 35 -6.53 -21.08 9.27
C SER A 35 -5.37 -20.61 10.14
N CYS A 36 -5.68 -20.03 11.30
CA CYS A 36 -4.69 -19.54 12.24
C CYS A 36 -5.06 -19.98 13.65
N ASP A 37 -4.13 -20.66 14.32
CA ASP A 37 -4.26 -21.01 15.73
C ASP A 37 -3.82 -19.81 16.59
N ALA A 38 -4.79 -18.98 16.96
CA ALA A 38 -4.56 -17.79 17.78
C ALA A 38 -4.00 -18.09 19.18
N SER A 39 -3.95 -19.36 19.62
CA SER A 39 -3.25 -19.75 20.86
C SER A 39 -1.73 -19.83 20.67
N LYS A 40 -1.25 -20.06 19.44
CA LYS A 40 0.16 -20.16 19.07
C LYS A 40 0.68 -18.88 18.41
N CYS A 41 -0.12 -18.27 17.55
CA CYS A 41 0.20 -17.01 16.91
C CYS A 41 -0.07 -15.86 17.90
N LYS A 42 0.99 -15.32 18.50
CA LYS A 42 0.91 -14.31 19.56
C LYS A 42 1.76 -13.09 19.27
N LEU A 43 1.19 -11.92 19.56
CA LEU A 43 1.90 -10.65 19.57
C LEU A 43 3.10 -10.70 20.55
N PRO A 44 4.19 -9.97 20.27
CA PRO A 44 4.35 -9.03 19.14
C PRO A 44 4.79 -9.70 17.83
N ASN A 45 5.10 -11.00 17.83
CA ASN A 45 5.76 -11.65 16.70
C ASN A 45 4.81 -12.21 15.65
N CYS A 46 3.55 -12.47 16.02
CA CYS A 46 2.56 -13.06 15.13
C CYS A 46 1.17 -12.50 15.44
N ASN A 47 0.40 -12.18 14.40
CA ASN A 47 -1.02 -11.84 14.53
C ASN A 47 -1.82 -12.53 13.42
N CYS A 48 -2.97 -13.11 13.78
CA CYS A 48 -3.85 -13.75 12.79
C CYS A 48 -4.64 -12.71 12.00
N ALA A 49 -4.92 -12.98 10.72
CA ALA A 49 -5.89 -12.22 9.95
C ALA A 49 -7.28 -12.31 10.62
N SER A 50 -7.84 -11.17 11.00
CA SER A 50 -9.09 -11.08 11.73
C SER A 50 -9.70 -9.67 11.61
N PRO A 51 -11.02 -9.53 11.49
CA PRO A 51 -11.69 -8.23 11.57
C PRO A 51 -11.78 -7.72 13.01
N SER A 52 -11.52 -8.58 14.01
CA SER A 52 -11.53 -8.19 15.42
C SER A 52 -10.22 -7.52 15.82
N PRO A 53 -10.25 -6.48 16.67
CA PRO A 53 -9.05 -5.80 17.11
C PRO A 53 -8.00 -6.74 17.73
N PRO A 54 -6.71 -6.52 17.45
CA PRO A 54 -5.63 -7.31 18.02
C PRO A 54 -5.61 -7.21 19.54
N GLY A 55 -5.11 -8.25 20.20
CA GLY A 55 -5.02 -8.30 21.67
C GLY A 55 -6.35 -8.57 22.40
N GLY A 56 -7.45 -8.79 21.67
CA GLY A 56 -8.75 -9.10 22.28
C GLY A 56 -9.44 -7.88 22.90
N LEU A 57 -9.05 -6.68 22.47
CA LEU A 57 -9.67 -5.43 22.89
C LEU A 57 -11.09 -5.30 22.33
N GLN A 58 -11.98 -4.66 23.09
CA GLN A 58 -13.27 -4.27 22.55
C GLN A 58 -13.10 -3.09 21.59
N PRO A 59 -13.86 -3.01 20.48
CA PRO A 59 -13.75 -1.88 19.54
C PRO A 59 -13.86 -0.50 20.19
N SER A 60 -14.65 -0.37 21.27
CA SER A 60 -14.79 0.88 22.04
C SER A 60 -13.53 1.33 22.79
N GLU A 61 -12.58 0.43 22.99
CA GLU A 61 -11.32 0.67 23.69
C GLU A 61 -10.15 0.95 22.74
N VAL A 62 -10.37 0.76 21.43
CA VAL A 62 -9.32 0.80 20.42
C VAL A 62 -9.23 2.20 19.82
N PRO A 63 -8.04 2.84 19.82
CA PRO A 63 -7.84 4.07 19.08
C PRO A 63 -8.06 3.82 17.58
N GLN A 64 -8.85 4.67 16.93
CA GLN A 64 -8.95 4.66 15.48
C GLN A 64 -7.66 5.22 14.88
N PHE A 65 -6.84 4.35 14.31
CA PHE A 65 -5.72 4.77 13.47
C PHE A 65 -6.22 5.18 12.09
N VAL A 66 -5.66 6.26 11.57
CA VAL A 66 -5.81 6.67 10.16
C VAL A 66 -4.40 6.80 9.62
N VAL A 67 -4.04 5.94 8.67
CA VAL A 67 -2.72 5.95 8.03
C VAL A 67 -2.85 6.72 6.73
N PHE A 68 -2.30 7.93 6.69
CA PHE A 68 -2.19 8.67 5.44
C PHE A 68 -0.97 8.14 4.68
N THR A 69 -1.14 7.92 3.38
CA THR A 69 -0.04 7.57 2.50
C THR A 69 -0.07 8.42 1.24
N ALA A 70 1.08 8.56 0.61
CA ALA A 70 1.22 9.02 -0.75
C ALA A 70 2.19 8.10 -1.46
N ASP A 71 1.95 7.91 -2.75
CA ASP A 71 2.71 6.99 -3.58
C ASP A 71 3.41 7.82 -4.66
N ASP A 72 4.31 7.19 -5.42
CA ASP A 72 5.09 7.80 -6.50
C ASP A 72 6.15 8.83 -6.09
N ALA A 73 6.41 9.78 -6.99
CA ALA A 73 7.53 10.67 -6.95
C ALA A 73 7.34 11.80 -5.93
N ILE A 74 8.35 12.04 -5.10
CA ILE A 74 8.35 13.18 -4.19
C ILE A 74 8.79 14.44 -4.93
N GLN A 75 7.89 15.42 -5.02
CA GLN A 75 8.08 16.74 -5.64
C GLN A 75 7.56 17.84 -4.72
N SER A 76 7.93 19.09 -5.02
CA SER A 76 7.40 20.25 -4.30
C SER A 76 5.88 20.28 -4.28
N TYR A 77 5.23 20.08 -5.43
CA TYR A 77 3.78 20.14 -5.54
C TYR A 77 3.07 18.95 -4.88
N THR A 78 3.69 17.77 -4.79
CA THR A 78 3.09 16.63 -4.08
C THR A 78 3.18 16.84 -2.57
N ILE A 79 4.33 17.32 -2.07
CA ILE A 79 4.49 17.71 -0.67
C ILE A 79 3.57 18.86 -0.27
N ASP A 80 3.40 19.87 -1.13
CA ASP A 80 2.46 20.97 -0.89
C ASP A 80 1.02 20.45 -0.77
N SER A 81 0.62 19.53 -1.64
CA SER A 81 -0.71 18.91 -1.61
C SER A 81 -0.94 18.13 -0.31
N VAL A 82 0.06 17.35 0.12
CA VAL A 82 0.02 16.62 1.39
C VAL A 82 -0.08 17.57 2.60
N ASN A 83 0.75 18.62 2.61
CA ASN A 83 0.81 19.55 3.72
C ASN A 83 -0.46 20.37 3.92
N GLN A 84 -1.25 20.60 2.86
CA GLN A 84 -2.53 21.32 2.94
C GLN A 84 -3.49 20.70 3.97
N PHE A 85 -3.48 19.37 4.15
CA PHE A 85 -4.40 18.71 5.08
C PHE A 85 -3.75 18.28 6.40
N LEU A 86 -2.44 18.00 6.47
CA LEU A 86 -1.77 17.50 7.68
C LEU A 86 -1.01 18.54 8.50
N ALA A 87 -0.41 19.56 7.88
CA ALA A 87 0.60 20.40 8.54
C ALA A 87 0.10 21.17 9.78
N HIS A 88 -1.21 21.42 9.86
CA HIS A 88 -1.85 22.14 10.96
C HIS A 88 -2.74 21.25 11.84
N ARG A 89 -2.61 19.92 11.72
CA ARG A 89 -3.37 18.94 12.51
C ARG A 89 -2.56 18.46 13.70
N LYS A 90 -3.27 17.97 14.71
CA LYS A 90 -2.70 17.32 15.89
C LYS A 90 -3.50 16.07 16.22
N ASN A 91 -2.80 15.01 16.57
CA ASN A 91 -3.39 13.83 17.19
C ASN A 91 -3.90 14.18 18.60
N PRO A 92 -4.79 13.36 19.20
CA PRO A 92 -5.26 13.57 20.58
C PRO A 92 -4.15 13.66 21.64
N ASN A 93 -2.98 13.08 21.37
CA ASN A 93 -1.80 13.15 22.23
C ASN A 93 -0.97 14.44 22.04
N GLY A 94 -1.39 15.37 21.17
CA GLY A 94 -0.71 16.63 20.89
C GLY A 94 0.41 16.58 19.85
N CYS A 95 0.80 15.39 19.38
CA CYS A 95 1.79 15.23 18.32
C CYS A 95 1.24 15.62 16.95
N VAL A 96 2.11 16.07 16.05
CA VAL A 96 1.77 16.26 14.63
C VAL A 96 1.56 14.87 14.00
N PRO A 97 0.49 14.66 13.21
CA PRO A 97 0.31 13.42 12.46
C PRO A 97 1.50 13.14 11.55
N ARG A 98 1.87 11.88 11.45
CA ARG A 98 2.90 11.38 10.52
C ARG A 98 2.21 10.61 9.41
N MET A 99 2.92 10.45 8.31
CA MET A 99 2.46 9.65 7.19
C MET A 99 3.61 8.88 6.55
N THR A 100 3.24 7.98 5.66
CA THR A 100 4.17 7.12 4.92
C THR A 100 4.17 7.52 3.46
N TYR A 101 5.35 7.69 2.86
CA TYR A 101 5.48 7.94 1.43
C TYR A 101 6.10 6.71 0.76
N TYR A 102 5.34 6.00 -0.06
CA TYR A 102 5.83 4.90 -0.91
C TYR A 102 6.48 5.52 -2.13
N THR A 103 7.81 5.59 -2.11
CA THR A 103 8.57 6.46 -3.03
C THR A 103 9.13 5.65 -4.19
N SER A 104 8.76 6.03 -5.41
CA SER A 104 9.45 5.60 -6.62
C SER A 104 10.53 6.62 -7.01
N ILE A 105 11.57 6.21 -7.74
CA ILE A 105 12.71 7.11 -8.03
C ILE A 105 12.42 8.01 -9.20
N ASN A 106 11.66 7.52 -10.18
CA ASN A 106 11.46 8.25 -11.41
C ASN A 106 10.92 9.64 -11.10
N TYR A 107 11.64 10.67 -11.56
CA TYR A 107 11.42 12.09 -11.27
C TYR A 107 11.68 12.56 -9.84
N THR A 108 11.68 11.72 -8.80
CA THR A 108 11.81 12.09 -7.37
C THR A 108 12.97 13.04 -7.05
N ASN A 109 12.65 14.10 -6.29
CA ASN A 109 13.65 14.98 -5.69
C ASN A 109 14.17 14.38 -4.37
N MET A 110 15.38 13.79 -4.41
CA MET A 110 15.99 13.10 -3.27
C MET A 110 16.30 14.01 -2.06
N SER A 111 16.51 15.31 -2.26
CA SER A 111 16.64 16.25 -1.14
C SER A 111 15.34 16.38 -0.37
N MET A 112 14.20 16.37 -1.08
CA MET A 112 12.88 16.42 -0.43
C MET A 112 12.52 15.10 0.28
N VAL A 113 12.97 13.95 -0.24
CA VAL A 113 12.88 12.67 0.47
C VAL A 113 13.60 12.76 1.82
N THR A 114 14.80 13.37 1.83
CA THR A 114 15.58 13.59 3.05
C THR A 114 14.82 14.48 4.04
N ASP A 115 14.34 15.64 3.58
CA ASP A 115 13.59 16.57 4.42
C ASP A 115 12.31 15.93 5.00
N TRP A 116 11.63 15.13 4.19
CA TRP A 116 10.42 14.41 4.60
C TRP A 116 10.69 13.41 5.72
N PHE A 117 11.75 12.62 5.57
CA PHE A 117 12.17 11.66 6.58
C PHE A 117 12.65 12.35 7.87
N VAL A 118 13.46 13.40 7.76
CA VAL A 118 13.96 14.19 8.91
C VAL A 118 12.82 14.86 9.67
N ALA A 119 11.73 15.24 8.97
CA ALA A 119 10.53 15.74 9.62
C ALA A 119 9.80 14.68 10.47
N GLY A 120 10.20 13.41 10.40
CA GLY A 120 9.67 12.28 11.18
C GLY A 120 8.58 11.49 10.46
N ASN A 121 8.45 11.64 9.14
CA ASN A 121 7.59 10.80 8.32
C ASN A 121 8.34 9.54 7.87
N GLU A 122 7.59 8.52 7.46
CA GLU A 122 8.15 7.29 6.92
C GLU A 122 8.39 7.41 5.41
N ILE A 123 9.50 6.83 4.96
CA ILE A 123 9.81 6.59 3.54
C ILE A 123 9.81 5.08 3.34
N ALA A 124 8.95 4.61 2.44
CA ALA A 124 8.79 3.22 2.07
C ALA A 124 9.11 3.02 0.58
N ASP A 125 9.38 1.79 0.18
CA ASP A 125 9.78 1.44 -1.17
C ASP A 125 8.56 1.27 -2.10
N HIS A 126 8.67 1.82 -3.31
CA HIS A 126 7.67 1.71 -4.38
C HIS A 126 8.30 1.47 -5.76
N THR A 127 9.40 0.69 -5.81
CA THR A 127 10.20 0.35 -7.00
C THR A 127 10.95 1.52 -7.65
N MET A 128 11.92 1.24 -8.51
CA MET A 128 12.67 2.28 -9.21
C MET A 128 11.81 2.99 -10.26
N THR A 129 11.15 2.22 -11.12
CA THR A 129 10.50 2.71 -12.35
C THR A 129 8.99 2.55 -12.39
N HIS A 130 8.37 2.21 -11.26
CA HIS A 130 6.92 2.07 -11.11
C HIS A 130 6.33 0.97 -12.01
N VAL A 131 6.80 -0.26 -11.80
CA VAL A 131 6.36 -1.45 -12.55
C VAL A 131 5.61 -2.44 -11.68
N GLY A 132 4.50 -2.97 -12.21
CA GLY A 132 3.73 -4.02 -11.56
C GLY A 132 4.40 -5.39 -11.68
N THR A 133 4.14 -6.27 -10.71
CA THR A 133 4.87 -7.54 -10.51
C THR A 133 6.38 -7.31 -10.58
N PRO A 134 6.92 -6.45 -9.69
CA PRO A 134 8.26 -5.93 -9.87
C PRO A 134 9.30 -7.05 -9.77
N PRO A 135 10.27 -7.11 -10.70
CA PRO A 135 11.46 -7.93 -10.54
C PRO A 135 12.30 -7.49 -9.32
N ASP A 136 13.14 -8.37 -8.80
CA ASP A 136 13.92 -8.13 -7.58
C ASP A 136 14.81 -6.86 -7.66
N ASP A 137 15.35 -6.56 -8.85
CA ASP A 137 16.24 -5.40 -9.07
C ASP A 137 15.50 -4.05 -9.02
N GLU A 138 14.20 -4.03 -9.26
CA GLU A 138 13.36 -2.84 -9.09
C GLU A 138 13.18 -2.48 -7.61
N VAL A 139 13.07 -3.48 -6.74
CA VAL A 139 12.98 -3.28 -5.29
C VAL A 139 14.37 -2.97 -4.72
N ASP A 140 15.36 -3.81 -5.01
CA ASP A 140 16.71 -3.67 -4.46
C ASP A 140 17.38 -2.38 -4.92
N GLY A 141 17.16 -2.00 -6.18
CA GLY A 141 17.64 -0.73 -6.71
C GLY A 141 17.07 0.45 -5.95
N ASN A 142 15.78 0.41 -5.58
CA ASN A 142 15.12 1.51 -4.91
C ASN A 142 15.60 1.69 -3.47
N LEU A 143 15.78 0.60 -2.73
CA LEU A 143 16.49 0.60 -1.45
C LEU A 143 17.87 1.26 -1.56
N ILE A 144 18.66 0.88 -2.56
CA ILE A 144 20.00 1.45 -2.78
C ILE A 144 19.92 2.94 -3.08
N ALA A 145 18.98 3.37 -3.93
CA ALA A 145 18.85 4.77 -4.32
C ALA A 145 18.36 5.65 -3.17
N LEU A 146 17.33 5.24 -2.44
CA LEU A 146 16.83 5.97 -1.27
C LEU A 146 17.93 6.11 -0.20
N ASN A 147 18.73 5.07 0.01
CA ASN A 147 19.87 5.14 0.92
C ASN A 147 21.00 6.05 0.40
N ALA A 148 21.45 5.83 -0.83
CA ALA A 148 22.63 6.51 -1.36
C ALA A 148 22.38 7.98 -1.74
N LEU A 149 21.17 8.30 -2.22
CA LEU A 149 20.84 9.61 -2.78
C LEU A 149 20.07 10.51 -1.80
N ALA A 150 19.26 9.93 -0.92
CA ALA A 150 18.51 10.66 0.11
C ALA A 150 19.02 10.40 1.54
N GLY A 151 20.03 9.54 1.71
CA GLY A 151 20.65 9.29 3.02
C GLY A 151 19.75 8.54 4.01
N ILE A 152 18.65 7.93 3.55
CA ILE A 152 17.73 7.22 4.43
C ILE A 152 18.40 5.92 4.89
N PRO A 153 18.57 5.66 6.20
CA PRO A 153 19.18 4.42 6.65
C PRO A 153 18.37 3.21 6.16
N LEU A 154 19.03 2.17 5.62
CA LEU A 154 18.35 0.96 5.15
C LEU A 154 17.46 0.32 6.24
N SER A 155 17.90 0.38 7.50
CA SER A 155 17.12 -0.10 8.65
C SER A 155 15.83 0.67 8.92
N SER A 156 15.64 1.82 8.27
CA SER A 156 14.46 2.67 8.38
C SER A 156 13.54 2.57 7.15
N ILE A 157 13.97 1.90 6.08
CA ILE A 157 13.14 1.62 4.90
C ILE A 157 12.56 0.22 5.10
N ILE A 158 11.43 0.13 5.82
CA ILE A 158 10.89 -1.13 6.33
C ILE A 158 9.59 -1.56 5.66
N GLY A 159 8.95 -0.66 4.92
CA GLY A 159 7.69 -0.86 4.23
C GLY A 159 7.86 -0.93 2.72
N PHE A 160 6.99 -1.68 2.08
CA PHE A 160 6.89 -1.77 0.63
C PHE A 160 5.43 -1.68 0.18
N ARG A 161 5.22 -1.16 -1.03
CA ARG A 161 3.98 -1.31 -1.78
C ARG A 161 4.30 -1.50 -3.26
N ALA A 162 3.67 -2.49 -3.90
CA ALA A 162 3.82 -2.74 -5.31
C ALA A 162 3.04 -1.70 -6.14
N PRO A 163 3.65 -1.14 -7.20
CA PRO A 163 2.96 -0.34 -8.20
C PRO A 163 1.71 -1.02 -8.76
N PHE A 164 0.67 -0.22 -8.97
CA PHE A 164 -0.68 -0.63 -9.40
C PHE A 164 -1.34 -1.67 -8.49
N LEU A 165 -0.84 -1.81 -7.25
CA LEU A 165 -1.15 -2.91 -6.34
C LEU A 165 -0.95 -4.29 -6.99
N ASN A 166 -0.05 -4.38 -7.96
CA ASN A 166 0.18 -5.60 -8.72
C ASN A 166 1.42 -6.31 -8.17
N TYR A 167 1.19 -7.31 -7.33
CA TYR A 167 2.23 -8.10 -6.68
C TYR A 167 2.00 -9.61 -6.91
N SER A 168 2.98 -10.41 -6.56
CA SER A 168 2.92 -11.87 -6.67
C SER A 168 3.45 -12.55 -5.41
N VAL A 169 3.27 -13.86 -5.31
CA VAL A 169 3.89 -14.70 -4.28
C VAL A 169 5.41 -14.50 -4.24
N ASP A 170 6.06 -14.40 -5.40
CA ASP A 170 7.50 -14.25 -5.49
C ASP A 170 7.95 -12.85 -5.07
N THR A 171 7.14 -11.82 -5.34
CA THR A 171 7.33 -10.46 -4.78
C THR A 171 7.40 -10.53 -3.25
N LEU A 172 6.41 -11.15 -2.58
CA LEU A 172 6.41 -11.24 -1.11
C LEU A 172 7.60 -12.04 -0.56
N LYS A 173 8.01 -13.13 -1.23
CA LYS A 173 9.20 -13.90 -0.84
C LYS A 173 10.47 -13.07 -0.94
N HIS A 174 10.61 -12.26 -1.99
CA HIS A 174 11.75 -11.36 -2.16
C HIS A 174 11.79 -10.32 -1.06
N LEU A 175 10.67 -9.63 -0.79
CA LEU A 175 10.56 -8.65 0.30
C LEU A 175 10.97 -9.25 1.67
N TYR A 176 10.52 -10.47 1.94
CA TYR A 176 10.91 -11.19 3.15
C TYR A 176 12.41 -11.52 3.20
N ALA A 177 12.99 -11.93 2.07
CA ALA A 177 14.43 -12.19 1.96
C ALA A 177 15.25 -10.91 2.18
N ALA A 178 14.78 -9.79 1.61
CA ALA A 178 15.34 -8.44 1.74
C ALA A 178 15.11 -7.78 3.11
N LYS A 179 14.41 -8.45 4.04
CA LYS A 179 14.17 -8.00 5.43
C LYS A 179 13.25 -6.79 5.56
N PHE A 180 12.33 -6.60 4.62
CA PHE A 180 11.18 -5.73 4.87
C PHE A 180 10.38 -6.22 6.07
N THR A 181 9.81 -5.27 6.82
CA THR A 181 8.93 -5.57 7.95
C THR A 181 7.52 -5.82 7.49
N TYR A 182 7.04 -5.05 6.52
CA TYR A 182 5.67 -5.16 6.04
C TYR A 182 5.52 -4.87 4.54
N ASP A 183 4.48 -5.46 3.96
CA ASP A 183 3.88 -5.09 2.68
C ASP A 183 2.52 -4.40 2.93
N SER A 184 2.14 -3.51 2.02
CA SER A 184 0.81 -2.89 1.98
C SER A 184 0.30 -2.83 0.55
N SER A 185 0.40 -3.94 -0.18
CA SER A 185 -0.09 -4.05 -1.55
C SER A 185 -1.46 -4.72 -1.63
N ALA A 186 -1.83 -5.52 -0.62
CA ALA A 186 -3.05 -6.29 -0.69
C ALA A 186 -4.30 -5.45 -0.43
N SER A 187 -5.39 -5.77 -1.13
CA SER A 187 -6.66 -5.08 -0.97
C SER A 187 -7.57 -5.78 0.05
N ALA A 188 -8.39 -4.98 0.72
CA ALA A 188 -9.57 -5.43 1.44
C ALA A 188 -10.80 -4.76 0.81
N ALA A 189 -11.40 -5.44 -0.17
CA ALA A 189 -12.45 -4.89 -1.02
C ALA A 189 -13.85 -5.46 -0.72
N ILE A 190 -14.03 -6.15 0.40
CA ILE A 190 -15.36 -6.51 0.91
C ILE A 190 -15.74 -5.57 2.06
N PRO A 191 -16.87 -4.84 1.96
CA PRO A 191 -17.29 -3.90 3.01
C PRO A 191 -17.32 -4.52 4.40
N VAL A 192 -16.92 -3.75 5.40
CA VAL A 192 -16.90 -4.18 6.82
C VAL A 192 -18.26 -4.65 7.36
N THR A 193 -19.35 -4.23 6.69
CA THR A 193 -20.73 -4.60 7.05
C THR A 193 -21.16 -5.95 6.49
N GLU A 194 -20.38 -6.54 5.60
CA GLU A 194 -20.73 -7.77 4.89
C GLU A 194 -20.17 -9.01 5.59
N ASN A 195 -20.94 -10.09 5.54
CA ASN A 195 -20.51 -11.36 6.09
C ASN A 195 -19.31 -11.90 5.29
N GLY A 196 -18.24 -12.23 6.00
CA GLY A 196 -17.00 -12.70 5.37
C GLY A 196 -16.14 -11.59 4.79
N THR A 197 -16.27 -10.36 5.31
CA THR A 197 -15.34 -9.26 5.03
C THR A 197 -13.87 -9.67 5.16
N ASP A 198 -13.05 -9.14 4.26
CA ASP A 198 -11.60 -9.27 4.23
C ASP A 198 -10.88 -8.02 4.77
N ALA A 199 -11.64 -7.10 5.39
CA ALA A 199 -11.14 -5.95 6.13
C ALA A 199 -10.52 -6.39 7.47
N TYR A 200 -9.40 -7.08 7.36
CA TYR A 200 -8.65 -7.62 8.49
C TYR A 200 -7.71 -6.55 9.07
N TRP A 201 -7.52 -6.57 10.39
CA TRP A 201 -6.41 -5.85 11.02
C TRP A 201 -5.08 -6.36 10.46
N PRO A 202 -4.00 -5.55 10.51
CA PRO A 202 -2.68 -6.00 10.09
C PRO A 202 -2.32 -7.35 10.72
N TYR A 203 -1.77 -8.25 9.92
CA TYR A 203 -1.49 -9.62 10.32
C TYR A 203 -0.16 -10.11 9.77
N THR A 204 0.36 -11.18 10.35
CA THR A 204 1.62 -11.76 9.87
C THR A 204 1.36 -12.95 8.95
N LEU A 205 2.28 -13.18 8.02
CA LEU A 205 2.20 -14.27 7.06
C LEU A 205 2.73 -15.62 7.62
N ASP A 206 2.86 -15.76 8.94
CA ASP A 206 3.14 -17.04 9.62
C ASP A 206 2.14 -18.15 9.23
N ASN A 207 0.90 -17.76 8.92
CA ASN A 207 -0.18 -18.67 8.53
C ASN A 207 -0.68 -18.41 7.09
N GLY A 208 0.13 -17.73 6.26
CA GLY A 208 -0.22 -17.38 4.88
C GLY A 208 -1.06 -16.12 4.72
N MET A 209 -1.36 -15.79 3.47
CA MET A 209 -2.18 -14.64 3.08
C MET A 209 -3.68 -14.93 3.27
N ALA A 210 -4.45 -13.88 3.54
CA ALA A 210 -5.91 -13.93 3.64
C ALA A 210 -6.65 -12.96 2.70
N ASN A 211 -5.93 -12.01 2.08
CA ASN A 211 -6.44 -11.02 1.14
C ASN A 211 -6.12 -11.41 -0.32
N ASP A 212 -6.85 -10.82 -1.27
CA ASP A 212 -6.69 -10.97 -2.73
C ASP A 212 -6.68 -12.41 -3.28
N CYS A 213 -7.24 -13.35 -2.53
CA CYS A 213 -7.18 -14.78 -2.86
C CYS A 213 -7.88 -15.18 -4.17
N LEU A 214 -8.71 -14.31 -4.74
CA LEU A 214 -9.34 -14.52 -6.05
C LEU A 214 -8.59 -13.83 -7.19
N GLN A 215 -7.64 -12.94 -6.86
CA GLN A 215 -6.94 -12.10 -7.83
C GLN A 215 -5.49 -12.53 -8.04
N VAL A 216 -4.76 -12.83 -6.97
CA VAL A 216 -3.34 -13.21 -7.05
C VAL A 216 -3.23 -14.73 -6.98
N ASP A 217 -2.78 -15.34 -8.08
CA ASP A 217 -2.70 -16.79 -8.19
C ASP A 217 -1.72 -17.38 -7.16
N GLY A 218 -2.14 -18.47 -6.52
CA GLY A 218 -1.35 -19.18 -5.51
C GLY A 218 -1.06 -18.40 -4.21
N ILE A 219 -1.64 -17.22 -3.99
CA ILE A 219 -1.29 -16.36 -2.84
C ILE A 219 -1.87 -16.82 -1.50
N CYS A 220 -2.94 -17.62 -1.51
CA CYS A 220 -3.66 -18.02 -0.29
C CYS A 220 -3.56 -19.54 -0.03
N LYS A 221 -4.50 -20.12 0.74
CA LYS A 221 -4.50 -21.53 1.18
C LYS A 221 -3.39 -21.88 2.17
N GLY A 222 -3.04 -20.92 3.03
CA GLY A 222 -2.00 -21.10 4.04
C GLY A 222 -0.58 -20.87 3.52
N GLU A 223 -0.46 -20.32 2.31
CA GLU A 223 0.79 -19.85 1.69
C GLU A 223 0.69 -18.33 1.43
N PRO A 224 1.80 -17.67 1.05
CA PRO A 224 3.15 -18.08 1.38
C PRO A 224 3.40 -17.97 2.89
N LYS A 225 4.13 -18.92 3.48
CA LYS A 225 4.53 -18.82 4.89
C LYS A 225 5.79 -18.00 5.06
N LEU A 226 5.63 -16.76 5.50
CA LEU A 226 6.72 -15.79 5.73
C LEU A 226 6.66 -15.31 7.19
N PRO A 227 7.21 -16.06 8.15
CA PRO A 227 7.06 -15.79 9.58
C PRO A 227 7.57 -14.40 9.98
N GLY A 228 6.73 -13.64 10.69
CA GLY A 228 7.04 -12.28 11.14
C GLY A 228 6.98 -11.20 10.06
N PHE A 229 6.69 -11.54 8.80
CA PHE A 229 6.42 -10.56 7.76
C PHE A 229 4.98 -10.10 7.83
N TRP A 230 4.75 -8.80 7.88
CA TRP A 230 3.43 -8.23 8.07
C TRP A 230 2.78 -7.87 6.74
N GLU A 231 1.48 -8.12 6.66
CA GLU A 231 0.60 -7.50 5.69
C GLU A 231 -0.18 -6.39 6.40
N VAL A 232 -0.27 -5.22 5.75
CA VAL A 232 -1.12 -4.10 6.13
C VAL A 232 -2.16 -3.91 5.02
N PRO A 233 -3.32 -4.60 5.10
CA PRO A 233 -4.29 -4.58 4.01
C PRO A 233 -4.85 -3.19 3.77
N MET A 234 -4.99 -2.82 2.50
CA MET A 234 -5.57 -1.56 2.09
C MET A 234 -7.09 -1.66 1.99
N TYR A 235 -7.78 -0.99 2.91
CA TYR A 235 -9.23 -1.00 2.94
C TYR A 235 -9.75 -0.12 1.80
N ALA A 236 -10.56 -0.71 0.93
CA ALA A 236 -11.20 0.04 -0.13
C ALA A 236 -12.24 1.02 0.44
N PHE A 237 -12.43 2.13 -0.26
CA PHE A 237 -13.62 2.96 -0.09
C PHE A 237 -14.75 2.42 -0.97
N PHE A 238 -15.98 2.64 -0.53
CA PHE A 238 -17.17 2.20 -1.25
C PHE A 238 -18.08 3.41 -1.49
N ASP A 239 -18.50 3.62 -2.73
CA ASP A 239 -19.51 4.62 -3.07
C ASP A 239 -20.94 4.08 -2.86
N SER A 240 -21.95 4.82 -3.31
CA SER A 240 -23.37 4.46 -3.17
C SER A 240 -23.76 3.14 -3.84
N ARG A 241 -22.90 2.56 -4.68
CA ARG A 241 -23.05 1.24 -5.32
C ARG A 241 -22.55 0.09 -4.44
N GLY A 242 -22.02 0.36 -3.24
CA GLY A 242 -21.55 -0.65 -2.30
C GLY A 242 -20.40 -1.49 -2.88
N GLN A 243 -20.51 -2.82 -2.85
CA GLN A 243 -19.51 -3.74 -3.42
C GLN A 243 -19.22 -3.51 -4.91
N ASN A 244 -20.12 -2.86 -5.66
CA ASN A 244 -19.92 -2.53 -7.08
C ASN A 244 -19.40 -1.09 -7.28
N GLY A 245 -18.94 -0.44 -6.22
CA GLY A 245 -18.45 0.93 -6.21
C GLY A 245 -17.17 1.03 -5.40
N VAL A 246 -16.25 0.10 -5.64
CA VAL A 246 -14.97 -0.01 -4.93
C VAL A 246 -14.01 1.07 -5.42
N HIS A 247 -13.28 1.71 -4.51
CA HIS A 247 -12.23 2.68 -4.83
C HIS A 247 -10.98 2.32 -4.05
N LEU A 248 -9.91 2.06 -4.79
CA LEU A 248 -8.56 1.82 -4.27
C LEU A 248 -7.63 2.92 -4.75
N MET A 249 -6.57 3.18 -3.99
CA MET A 249 -5.48 4.05 -4.44
C MET A 249 -4.60 3.30 -5.43
N ASP A 250 -3.78 4.06 -6.18
CA ASP A 250 -2.87 3.56 -7.22
C ASP A 250 -3.60 2.80 -8.36
N PRO A 251 -4.63 3.42 -8.99
CA PRO A 251 -5.34 2.77 -10.08
C PRO A 251 -4.46 2.67 -11.34
N TRP A 252 -4.59 1.56 -12.07
CA TRP A 252 -3.96 1.30 -13.38
C TRP A 252 -4.12 2.46 -14.38
N LEU A 253 -3.04 3.21 -14.64
CA LEU A 253 -2.99 4.27 -15.65
C LEU A 253 -3.19 3.74 -17.07
#